data_AF-A0ABD6AQU6-F1
#
_entry.id   AF-A0ABD6AQU6-F1
#
_cell.length_a   1.000
_cell.length_b   1.000
_cell.length_c   1.000
_cell.angle_alpha   90.00
_cell.angle_beta   90.00
_cell.angle_gamma   90.00
#
_symmetry.space_group_name_H-M   'P 1'
#
loop_
_entity.id
_entity.type
_entity.pdbx_description
1 polymer ?
#
loop_
_entity_poly.entity_id
_entity_poly.type
_entity_poly.pdbx_seq_one_letter_code
_entity_poly.pdbx_strand_id
1 'polypeptide(L)'
;MTSRPRLNDDINFVQGLAAVALFAVLALTFVTSSGWSAPAGFPEGSVTASIGYAMFDMTDQAAIQSEPFLVSFEIIDVVLVSALVAAVLLAKRESGGSLYGAARNAIRTDGGKEDDD
;
A
#
# COMPACT_ATOMS: atom_id res chain seq x y z
N MET A 1 31.33 20.26 -25.65
CA MET A 1 31.44 19.44 -26.88
C MET A 1 30.69 18.15 -26.64
N THR A 2 29.55 17.95 -27.28
CA THR A 2 28.78 16.70 -27.16
C THR A 2 29.19 15.77 -28.29
N SER A 3 29.55 14.53 -27.96
CA SER A 3 29.89 13.52 -28.96
C SER A 3 28.64 13.13 -29.73
N ARG A 4 28.79 12.90 -31.04
CA ARG A 4 27.68 12.47 -31.90
C ARG A 4 27.13 11.12 -31.43
N PRO A 5 25.79 10.91 -31.44
CA PRO A 5 25.20 9.60 -31.17
C PRO A 5 25.75 8.58 -32.17
N ARG A 6 26.24 7.46 -31.66
CA ARG A 6 26.71 6.32 -32.45
C ARG A 6 25.77 5.15 -32.19
N LEU A 7 25.42 4.41 -33.23
CA LEU A 7 24.58 3.22 -33.10
C LEU A 7 25.36 2.15 -32.31
N ASN A 8 24.67 1.40 -31.45
CA ASN A 8 25.28 0.30 -30.74
C ASN A 8 25.33 -0.93 -31.66
N ASP A 9 26.50 -1.19 -32.24
CA ASP A 9 26.71 -2.28 -33.20
C ASP A 9 26.87 -3.66 -32.53
N ASP A 10 26.92 -3.72 -31.20
CA ASP A 10 27.00 -4.96 -30.41
C ASP A 10 25.59 -5.53 -30.16
N ILE A 11 25.06 -6.22 -31.17
CA ILE A 11 23.71 -6.78 -31.15
C ILE A 11 23.71 -8.17 -30.50
N ASN A 12 22.96 -8.32 -29.41
CA ASN A 12 22.73 -9.61 -28.76
C ASN A 12 21.54 -10.36 -29.39
N PHE A 13 21.84 -11.29 -30.28
CA PHE A 13 20.82 -12.10 -30.98
C PHE A 13 20.01 -13.01 -30.04
N VAL A 14 20.55 -13.41 -28.89
CA VAL A 14 19.85 -14.25 -27.93
C VAL A 14 18.69 -13.49 -27.29
N GLN A 15 18.91 -12.22 -26.93
CA GLN A 15 17.85 -11.36 -26.39
C GLN A 15 16.76 -11.09 -27.43
N GLY A 16 17.14 -10.85 -28.69
CA GLY A 16 16.20 -10.69 -29.79
C GLY A 16 15.34 -11.93 -30.00
N LEU A 17 15.95 -13.12 -30.01
CA LEU A 17 15.23 -14.39 -30.13
C LEU A 17 14.29 -14.64 -28.94
N ALA A 18 14.72 -14.33 -27.72
CA ALA A 18 13.89 -14.44 -26.52
C ALA A 18 12.65 -13.52 -26.59
N ALA A 19 12.82 -12.29 -27.09
CA ALA A 19 11.72 -11.36 -27.28
C ALA A 19 10.71 -11.87 -28.33
N VAL A 20 11.20 -12.41 -29.45
CA VAL A 20 10.32 -13.00 -30.49
C VAL A 20 9.59 -14.23 -29.97
N ALA A 21 10.25 -15.08 -29.19
CA ALA A 21 9.63 -16.24 -28.56
C ALA A 21 8.51 -15.82 -27.58
N LEU A 22 8.78 -14.82 -26.72
CA LEU A 22 7.76 -14.27 -25.82
C LEU A 22 6.59 -13.66 -26.60
N PHE A 23 6.87 -12.92 -27.66
CA PHE A 23 5.83 -12.38 -28.53
C PHE A 23 4.96 -13.48 -29.15
N ALA A 24 5.56 -14.56 -29.64
CA ALA A 24 4.83 -15.69 -30.20
C ALA A 24 3.92 -16.37 -29.17
N VAL A 25 4.38 -16.53 -27.92
CA VAL A 25 3.58 -17.07 -26.82
C VAL A 25 2.39 -16.16 -26.52
N LEU A 26 2.61 -14.85 -26.40
CA LEU A 26 1.53 -13.88 -26.17
C LEU A 26 0.54 -13.86 -27.33
N ALA A 27 1.02 -13.83 -28.57
CA ALA A 27 0.19 -13.84 -29.77
C ALA A 27 -0.67 -15.12 -29.83
N LEU A 28 -0.06 -16.29 -29.59
CA LEU A 28 -0.78 -17.54 -29.50
C LEU A 28 -1.86 -17.47 -28.41
N THR A 29 -1.50 -17.02 -27.20
CA THR A 29 -2.43 -16.89 -26.07
C THR A 29 -3.63 -16.02 -26.41
N PHE A 30 -3.42 -14.88 -27.07
CA PHE A 30 -4.50 -13.98 -27.48
C PHE A 30 -5.37 -14.57 -28.59
N VAL A 31 -4.79 -15.26 -29.57
CA VAL A 31 -5.53 -15.90 -30.67
C VAL A 31 -6.32 -17.11 -30.18
N THR A 32 -5.77 -17.90 -29.26
CA THR A 32 -6.45 -19.08 -28.70
C THR A 32 -7.41 -18.73 -27.57
N SER A 33 -7.36 -17.51 -27.03
CA SER A 33 -8.27 -17.08 -25.98
C SER A 33 -9.68 -16.96 -26.53
N SER A 34 -10.58 -17.78 -26.02
CA SER A 34 -12.02 -17.78 -26.33
C SER A 34 -12.80 -16.68 -25.59
N GLY A 35 -12.12 -15.66 -25.05
CA GLY A 35 -12.67 -14.70 -24.08
C GLY A 35 -13.14 -13.35 -24.63
N TRP A 36 -13.36 -13.21 -25.95
CA TRP A 36 -13.83 -11.95 -26.54
C TRP A 36 -15.35 -11.77 -26.36
N SER A 37 -15.86 -11.91 -25.13
CA SER A 37 -17.22 -11.52 -24.80
C SER A 37 -17.33 -10.00 -24.65
N ALA A 38 -18.54 -9.46 -24.73
CA ALA A 38 -18.78 -8.10 -24.27
C ALA A 38 -18.21 -7.93 -22.85
N PRO A 39 -17.64 -6.75 -22.50
CA PRO A 39 -17.16 -6.51 -21.14
C PRO A 39 -18.28 -6.81 -20.15
N ALA A 40 -18.12 -7.88 -19.38
CA ALA A 40 -18.99 -8.14 -18.24
C ALA A 40 -18.62 -7.06 -17.22
N GLY A 41 -19.57 -6.18 -16.91
CA GLY A 41 -19.40 -5.23 -15.81
C GLY A 41 -19.21 -5.95 -14.48
N PHE A 42 -19.13 -5.20 -13.38
CA PHE A 42 -19.10 -5.84 -12.07
C PHE A 42 -20.38 -6.67 -11.85
N PRO A 43 -20.28 -7.84 -11.19
CA PRO A 43 -21.43 -8.60 -10.75
C PRO A 43 -22.38 -7.72 -9.91
N GLU A 44 -23.68 -8.00 -9.98
CA GLU A 44 -24.65 -7.40 -9.06
C GLU A 44 -24.25 -7.69 -7.62
N GLY A 45 -24.13 -6.66 -6.78
CA GLY A 45 -23.73 -6.83 -5.39
C GLY A 45 -23.04 -5.61 -4.79
N SER A 46 -22.93 -5.60 -3.46
CA SER A 46 -22.21 -4.54 -2.75
C SER A 46 -20.70 -4.81 -2.78
N VAL A 47 -19.96 -3.90 -3.40
CA VAL A 47 -18.49 -3.88 -3.39
C VAL A 47 -17.98 -3.76 -1.96
N THR A 48 -18.57 -2.86 -1.16
CA THR A 48 -18.19 -2.66 0.24
C THR A 48 -18.37 -3.92 1.08
N ALA A 49 -19.47 -4.65 0.88
CA ALA A 49 -19.70 -5.91 1.60
C ALA A 49 -18.68 -6.98 1.19
N SER A 50 -18.41 -7.11 -0.12
CA SER A 50 -17.44 -8.07 -0.65
C SER A 50 -16.02 -7.80 -0.14
N ILE A 51 -15.63 -6.53 -0.04
CA ILE A 51 -14.37 -6.13 0.61
C ILE A 51 -14.36 -6.54 2.07
N GLY A 52 -15.43 -6.28 2.82
CA GLY A 52 -15.53 -6.67 4.23
C GLY A 52 -15.40 -8.18 4.43
N TYR A 53 -16.01 -8.99 3.55
CA TYR A 53 -15.86 -10.44 3.59
C TYR A 53 -14.42 -10.90 3.28
N ALA A 54 -13.76 -10.31 2.29
CA ALA A 54 -12.37 -10.64 1.97
C ALA A 54 -11.37 -10.28 3.08
N MET A 55 -11.67 -9.26 3.90
CA MET A 55 -10.86 -8.90 5.08
C MET A 55 -10.86 -9.98 6.16
N PHE A 56 -11.91 -10.81 6.25
CA PHE A 56 -12.11 -11.77 7.32
C PHE A 56 -12.07 -13.23 6.85
N ASP A 57 -11.51 -13.50 5.67
CA ASP A 57 -11.45 -14.86 5.09
C ASP A 57 -12.85 -15.48 4.85
N MET A 58 -13.80 -14.61 4.49
CA MET A 58 -15.22 -14.91 4.28
C MET A 58 -15.61 -14.79 2.79
N THR A 59 -14.68 -15.10 1.88
CA THR A 59 -14.86 -14.86 0.43
C THR A 59 -16.04 -15.62 -0.17
N ASP A 60 -16.47 -16.72 0.46
CA ASP A 60 -17.65 -17.50 0.04
C ASP A 60 -18.98 -16.74 0.20
N GLN A 61 -19.02 -15.68 1.02
CA GLN A 61 -20.19 -14.82 1.21
C GLN A 61 -20.18 -13.59 0.29
N ALA A 62 -19.11 -13.36 -0.47
CA ALA A 62 -18.96 -12.20 -1.33
C ALA A 62 -19.75 -12.36 -2.64
N ALA A 63 -20.44 -11.29 -3.05
CA ALA A 63 -21.11 -11.24 -4.36
C ALA A 63 -20.10 -11.06 -5.51
N ILE A 64 -18.91 -10.53 -5.20
CA ILE A 64 -17.83 -10.29 -6.14
C ILE A 64 -16.64 -11.15 -5.73
N GLN A 65 -16.15 -11.98 -6.66
CA GLN A 65 -15.00 -12.83 -6.42
C GLN A 65 -13.76 -12.00 -6.07
N SER A 66 -13.11 -12.35 -4.96
CA SER A 66 -11.93 -11.68 -4.44
C SER A 66 -11.06 -12.67 -3.66
N GLU A 67 -9.78 -12.33 -3.53
CA GLU A 67 -8.83 -13.09 -2.72
C GLU A 67 -8.93 -12.66 -1.25
N PRO A 68 -8.78 -13.59 -0.29
CA PRO A 68 -8.74 -13.24 1.12
C PRO A 68 -7.45 -12.48 1.44
N PHE A 69 -7.53 -11.45 2.28
CA PHE A 69 -6.37 -10.66 2.71
C PHE A 69 -6.33 -10.43 4.22
N LEU A 70 -6.86 -11.39 4.99
CA LEU A 70 -6.86 -11.38 6.46
C LEU A 70 -5.46 -11.13 7.05
N VAL A 71 -4.42 -11.75 6.48
CA VAL A 71 -3.04 -11.54 6.94
C VAL A 71 -2.62 -10.09 6.79
N SER A 72 -2.93 -9.46 5.65
CA SER A 72 -2.63 -8.04 5.43
C SER A 72 -3.42 -7.14 6.38
N PHE A 73 -4.68 -7.48 6.64
CA PHE A 73 -5.51 -6.76 7.61
C PHE A 73 -4.89 -6.78 9.02
N GLU A 74 -4.43 -7.95 9.48
CA GLU A 74 -3.79 -8.10 10.80
C GLU A 74 -2.43 -7.39 10.89
N ILE A 75 -1.63 -7.43 9.82
CA ILE A 75 -0.37 -6.69 9.76
C ILE A 75 -0.62 -5.18 9.91
N ILE A 76 -1.66 -4.65 9.25
CA ILE A 76 -2.03 -3.24 9.38
C ILE A 76 -2.41 -2.91 10.82
N ASP A 77 -3.16 -3.76 11.52
CA ASP A 77 -3.50 -3.55 12.93
C ASP A 77 -2.25 -3.43 13.80
N VAL A 78 -1.33 -4.40 13.71
CA VAL A 78 -0.06 -4.37 14.45
C VAL A 78 0.75 -3.12 14.13
N VAL A 79 0.83 -2.73 12.86
CA VAL A 79 1.52 -1.51 12.43
C VAL A 79 0.87 -0.28 13.05
N LEU A 80 -0.46 -0.15 13.00
CA LEU A 80 -1.17 0.99 13.56
C LEU A 80 -1.00 1.08 15.08
N VAL A 81 -1.07 -0.05 15.80
CA VAL A 81 -0.82 -0.09 17.24
C VAL A 81 0.61 0.34 17.55
N SER A 82 1.61 -0.17 16.82
CA SER A 82 3.01 0.21 17.01
C SER A 82 3.25 1.69 16.74
N ALA A 83 2.63 2.24 15.67
CA ALA A 83 2.73 3.63 15.29
C ALA A 83 2.10 4.54 16.35
N LEU A 84 0.95 4.14 16.90
CA LEU A 84 0.30 4.86 17.98
C LEU A 84 1.17 4.89 19.23
N VAL A 85 1.72 3.75 19.65
CA VAL A 85 2.64 3.67 20.80
C VAL A 85 3.88 4.54 20.57
N ALA A 86 4.49 4.44 19.39
CA ALA A 86 5.67 5.24 19.03
C ALA A 86 5.35 6.75 19.03
N ALA A 87 4.21 7.15 18.46
CA ALA A 87 3.78 8.54 18.44
C ALA A 87 3.56 9.09 19.86
N VAL A 88 2.91 8.31 20.73
CA VAL A 88 2.66 8.69 22.13
C VAL A 88 3.98 8.81 22.91
N LEU A 89 4.89 7.84 22.75
CA LEU A 89 6.19 7.87 23.42
C LEU A 89 7.07 9.03 22.93
N LEU A 90 7.06 9.32 21.63
CA LEU A 90 7.80 10.43 21.05
C LEU A 90 7.22 11.80 21.43
N ALA A 91 5.90 11.89 21.55
CA ALA A 91 5.23 13.12 22.00
C ALA A 91 5.44 13.40 23.50
N LYS A 92 5.78 12.37 24.29
CA LYS A 92 6.02 12.52 25.72
C LYS A 92 7.35 13.24 25.95
N ARG A 93 7.30 14.45 26.51
CA ARG A 93 8.49 15.21 26.89
C ARG A 93 8.89 14.86 28.33
N GLU A 94 10.13 14.41 28.50
CA GLU A 94 10.72 14.26 29.83
C GLU A 94 11.37 15.58 30.26
N SER A 95 11.12 16.02 31.49
CA SER A 95 11.84 17.14 32.10
C SER A 95 12.37 16.69 33.45
N GLY A 96 13.68 16.78 33.66
CA GLY A 96 14.33 16.48 34.93
C GLY A 96 14.24 15.02 35.41
N GLY A 97 14.14 14.04 34.50
CA GLY A 97 14.06 12.62 34.87
C GLY A 97 12.71 12.18 35.47
N SER A 98 11.69 13.06 35.42
CA SER A 98 10.33 12.77 35.84
C SER A 98 9.36 12.93 34.65
N LEU A 99 8.47 11.95 34.47
CA LEU A 99 7.47 11.92 33.41
C LEU A 99 6.37 12.96 33.70
N TYR A 100 6.55 14.19 33.22
CA TYR A 100 5.49 15.20 33.24
C TYR A 100 4.33 14.73 32.36
N GLY A 101 3.20 14.43 33.00
CA GLY A 101 1.98 13.91 32.36
C GLY A 101 1.34 12.72 33.09
N ALA A 102 2.08 11.99 33.92
CA ALA A 102 1.50 10.96 34.80
C ALA A 102 0.92 11.55 36.10
N ALA A 103 1.32 12.77 36.47
CA ALA A 103 0.73 13.54 37.56
C ALA A 103 -0.17 14.65 36.98
N ARG A 104 -1.44 14.66 37.38
CA ARG A 104 -2.59 15.33 36.76
C ARG A 104 -2.59 16.89 36.75
N ASN A 105 -1.45 17.59 36.67
CA ASN A 105 -1.49 19.05 36.88
C ASN A 105 -0.31 19.86 36.29
N ALA A 106 -0.03 19.75 34.99
CA ALA A 106 0.90 20.69 34.35
C ALA A 106 0.62 20.91 32.85
N ILE A 107 -0.64 21.13 32.47
CA ILE A 107 -0.92 21.96 31.30
C ILE A 107 -0.92 23.40 31.81
N ARG A 108 0.27 24.01 31.94
CA ARG A 108 0.39 25.46 32.00
C ARG A 108 0.66 25.93 30.59
N THR A 109 -0.37 26.42 29.92
CA THR A 109 -0.21 27.25 28.73
C THR A 109 0.57 28.50 29.14
N ASP A 110 1.60 28.84 28.36
CA ASP A 110 2.44 30.04 28.48
C ASP A 110 1.60 31.29 28.24
N GLY A 111 0.83 31.68 29.25
CA GLY A 111 0.02 32.88 29.24
C GLY A 111 0.83 34.08 29.71
N GLY A 112 1.68 34.61 28.82
CA GLY A 112 2.19 35.99 28.84
C GLY A 112 3.14 36.35 29.99
N LYS A 113 4.20 37.11 29.69
CA LYS A 113 4.96 37.82 30.72
C LYS A 113 4.06 38.91 31.34
N GLU A 114 4.02 38.98 32.66
CA GLU A 114 3.64 40.20 33.36
C GLU A 114 4.83 41.16 33.23
N ASP A 115 4.64 42.21 32.44
CA ASP A 115 5.49 43.40 32.48
C ASP A 115 5.13 44.14 33.78
N ASP A 116 6.00 44.04 34.79
CA ASP A 116 5.98 44.92 35.97
C ASP A 116 7.24 45.82 35.90
N ASP A 117 6.96 47.12 35.74
CA ASP A 117 7.75 48.36 35.99
C ASP A 117 9.30 48.37 35.82
#